data_AF-D8QD61-F1
#
_entry.id   AF-D8QD61-F1
#
_cell.length_a   1.000
_cell.length_b   1.000
_cell.length_c   1.000
_cell.angle_alpha   90.00
_cell.angle_beta   90.00
_cell.angle_gamma   90.00
#
_symmetry.space_group_name_H-M   'P 1'
#
loop_
_entity.id
_entity.type
_entity.pdbx_description
1 polymer ?
#
loop_
_entity_poly.entity_id
_entity_poly.type
_entity_poly.pdbx_seq_one_letter_code
_entity_poly.pdbx_strand_id
1 'polypeptide(L)'
;MVIPHEDDTDALAQFRLLATAMKGQNGKHALAIAQLNHTGRQSANFIGGRSPFVAPLAPSPVRVGSGKPVRSVLDALTYALHAFLFQTPREMTLEDIDEVVAQFVHGAHIARESGFDGVQLHCAHGYLLSEFLSPKTNRRTDEYSCTSPQNALRLLRRIVTGIRTAEGSSGFAVGVKIGAGDYAAGRDADDQELTPSERVAVGYVSEIASWGAIDFIEISGGDYEKPDFMAASSSRPPFFTRVSKAIRAMLDEQRKTTLRPLIILTGNITTPYAVEQVLLGDKGSSGCADLCGIGRMSVLCPQLPSKLNRELHEEHTSADDSWWRTPFYPMPNLTPTSSLLSWLPKIGLVGAGSSLAWYNVRMRALANGVGMDDDMGPFSAVIRMWLWFTPDDARKLWHWLAKRAVWVLSFVLVVITPMWMY
;
A
#
# COMPACT_ATOMS: atom_id res chain seq x y z
N MET A 1 -12.38 -5.42 -0.93
CA MET A 1 -13.46 -6.25 -1.51
C MET A 1 -12.79 -7.29 -2.39
N VAL A 2 -13.36 -8.49 -2.48
CA VAL A 2 -12.90 -9.53 -3.41
C VAL A 2 -13.75 -9.41 -4.67
N ILE A 3 -13.13 -9.51 -5.85
CA ILE A 3 -13.86 -9.47 -7.11
C ILE A 3 -14.68 -10.75 -7.21
N PRO A 4 -16.01 -10.67 -7.44
CA PRO A 4 -16.83 -11.87 -7.57
C PRO A 4 -16.46 -12.63 -8.86
N HIS A 5 -16.52 -13.96 -8.82
CA HIS A 5 -16.22 -14.81 -9.99
C HIS A 5 -17.30 -14.72 -11.07
N GLU A 6 -18.52 -14.39 -10.69
CA GLU A 6 -19.67 -14.18 -11.57
C GLU A 6 -20.22 -12.77 -11.36
N ASP A 7 -21.09 -12.31 -12.27
CA ASP A 7 -21.83 -11.06 -12.15
C ASP A 7 -22.92 -11.17 -11.08
N ASP A 8 -22.49 -11.40 -9.83
CA ASP A 8 -23.33 -11.40 -8.66
C ASP A 8 -23.82 -9.98 -8.39
N THR A 9 -25.12 -9.75 -8.64
CA THR A 9 -25.80 -8.48 -8.47
C THR A 9 -25.60 -7.87 -7.08
N ASP A 10 -25.53 -8.69 -6.03
CA ASP A 10 -25.36 -8.21 -4.65
C ASP A 10 -23.92 -7.79 -4.39
N ALA A 11 -22.94 -8.52 -4.93
CA ALA A 11 -21.54 -8.13 -4.86
C ALA A 11 -21.31 -6.80 -5.61
N LEU A 12 -21.89 -6.64 -6.80
CA LEU A 12 -21.83 -5.41 -7.59
C LEU A 12 -22.46 -4.20 -6.88
N ALA A 13 -23.51 -4.41 -6.08
CA ALA A 13 -24.17 -3.33 -5.35
C ALA A 13 -23.21 -2.60 -4.39
N GLN A 14 -22.31 -3.32 -3.73
CA GLN A 14 -21.33 -2.72 -2.82
C GLN A 14 -20.26 -1.91 -3.56
N PHE A 15 -19.79 -2.41 -4.71
CA PHE A 15 -18.86 -1.65 -5.55
C PHE A 15 -19.51 -0.38 -6.11
N ARG A 16 -20.78 -0.45 -6.54
CA ARG A 16 -21.56 0.73 -7.00
C ARG A 16 -21.73 1.76 -5.90
N LEU A 17 -22.06 1.31 -4.68
CA LEU A 17 -22.18 2.19 -3.53
C LEU A 17 -20.87 2.91 -3.25
N LEU A 18 -19.74 2.19 -3.27
CA LEU A 18 -18.43 2.78 -3.05
C LEU A 18 -18.05 3.79 -4.14
N ALA A 19 -18.20 3.43 -5.41
CA ALA A 19 -17.90 4.34 -6.53
C ALA A 19 -18.74 5.63 -6.44
N THR A 20 -20.03 5.49 -6.17
CA THR A 20 -20.94 6.64 -6.00
C THR A 20 -20.51 7.52 -4.82
N ALA A 21 -20.16 6.92 -3.69
CA ALA A 21 -19.69 7.66 -2.52
C ALA A 21 -18.38 8.42 -2.80
N MET A 22 -17.44 7.80 -3.51
CA MET A 22 -16.16 8.43 -3.89
C MET A 22 -16.35 9.63 -4.81
N LYS A 23 -17.27 9.53 -5.78
CA LYS A 23 -17.57 10.62 -6.72
C LYS A 23 -18.32 11.77 -6.07
N GLY A 24 -18.87 11.56 -4.88
CA GLY A 24 -19.61 12.59 -4.14
C GLY A 24 -20.97 12.90 -4.79
N GLN A 25 -21.70 13.84 -4.19
CA GLN A 25 -22.99 14.31 -4.68
C GLN A 25 -22.87 15.76 -5.20
N ASN A 26 -23.86 16.21 -5.99
CA ASN A 26 -24.03 17.61 -6.41
C ASN A 26 -23.00 18.15 -7.42
N GLY A 27 -22.59 17.35 -8.41
CA GLY A 27 -21.86 17.86 -9.60
C GLY A 27 -20.38 18.19 -9.39
N LYS A 28 -19.82 17.93 -8.20
CA LYS A 28 -18.37 17.98 -7.93
C LYS A 28 -17.82 16.55 -7.93
N HIS A 29 -17.48 16.02 -9.11
CA HIS A 29 -17.12 14.61 -9.23
C HIS A 29 -15.60 14.43 -9.12
N ALA A 30 -15.15 13.88 -7.98
CA ALA A 30 -13.82 13.29 -7.91
C ALA A 30 -13.77 12.05 -8.81
N LEU A 31 -12.61 11.73 -9.37
CA LEU A 31 -12.42 10.48 -10.10
C LEU A 31 -12.34 9.32 -9.10
N ALA A 32 -13.09 8.26 -9.35
CA ALA A 32 -13.05 7.02 -8.60
C ALA A 32 -12.22 5.97 -9.34
N ILE A 33 -11.02 5.67 -8.84
CA ILE A 33 -10.12 4.67 -9.44
C ILE A 33 -10.01 3.46 -8.51
N ALA A 34 -10.29 2.26 -9.03
CA ALA A 34 -10.13 1.01 -8.28
C ALA A 34 -8.71 0.44 -8.45
N GLN A 35 -7.99 0.24 -7.35
CA GLN A 35 -6.69 -0.45 -7.41
C GLN A 35 -6.90 -1.97 -7.41
N LEU A 36 -6.56 -2.63 -8.51
CA LEU A 36 -6.60 -4.08 -8.65
C LEU A 36 -5.28 -4.70 -8.16
N ASN A 37 -5.37 -5.74 -7.33
CA ASN A 37 -4.21 -6.38 -6.73
C ASN A 37 -4.38 -7.89 -6.64
N HIS A 38 -3.25 -8.60 -6.71
CA HIS A 38 -3.14 -10.02 -6.40
C HIS A 38 -1.92 -10.22 -5.50
N THR A 39 -2.10 -10.79 -4.31
CA THR A 39 -1.05 -10.79 -3.27
C THR A 39 0.11 -11.76 -3.54
N GLY A 40 -0.08 -12.70 -4.46
CA GLY A 40 0.96 -13.67 -4.84
C GLY A 40 1.47 -14.46 -3.64
N ARG A 41 2.80 -14.56 -3.51
CA ARG A 41 3.47 -15.27 -2.39
C ARG A 41 3.18 -14.68 -1.02
N GLN A 42 2.67 -13.45 -0.94
CA GLN A 42 2.29 -12.78 0.31
C GLN A 42 0.86 -13.11 0.77
N SER A 43 0.17 -14.06 0.12
CA SER A 43 -1.11 -14.57 0.63
C SER A 43 -0.88 -15.41 1.90
N ALA A 44 -1.29 -14.89 3.05
CA ALA A 44 -1.17 -15.57 4.33
C ALA A 44 -2.12 -16.78 4.44
N ASN A 45 -1.75 -17.79 5.22
CA ASN A 45 -2.52 -19.05 5.32
C ASN A 45 -3.90 -18.88 5.99
N PHE A 46 -4.04 -17.91 6.88
CA PHE A 46 -5.25 -17.74 7.71
C PHE A 46 -6.01 -16.44 7.40
N ILE A 47 -5.55 -15.64 6.43
CA ILE A 47 -6.09 -14.32 6.11
C ILE A 47 -6.23 -14.23 4.59
N GLY A 48 -7.41 -13.83 4.10
CA GLY A 48 -7.63 -13.54 2.68
C GLY A 48 -8.39 -14.62 1.89
N GLY A 49 -9.09 -15.54 2.56
CA GLY A 49 -10.06 -16.45 1.91
C GLY A 49 -9.47 -17.67 1.19
N ARG A 50 -8.14 -17.74 1.01
CA ARG A 50 -7.45 -18.93 0.48
C ARG A 50 -7.49 -20.06 1.52
N SER A 51 -7.77 -21.28 1.07
CA SER A 51 -7.63 -22.47 1.91
C SER A 51 -6.18 -22.61 2.41
N PRO A 52 -5.96 -22.88 3.71
CA PRO A 52 -4.62 -23.04 4.26
C PRO A 52 -3.88 -24.25 3.70
N PHE A 53 -4.49 -25.10 2.88
CA PHE A 53 -3.84 -26.26 2.25
C PHE A 53 -3.46 -26.04 0.78
N VAL A 54 -3.88 -24.93 0.18
CA VAL A 54 -3.63 -24.63 -1.23
C VAL A 54 -2.49 -23.63 -1.32
N ALA A 55 -1.31 -24.04 -1.78
CA ALA A 55 -0.15 -23.13 -1.86
C ALA A 55 -0.48 -21.87 -2.69
N PRO A 56 -0.01 -20.68 -2.28
CA PRO A 56 -0.21 -19.46 -3.06
C PRO A 56 0.55 -19.51 -4.40
N LEU A 57 0.07 -18.76 -5.37
CA LEU A 57 0.72 -18.64 -6.69
C LEU A 57 1.81 -17.58 -6.67
N ALA A 58 2.92 -17.87 -7.36
CA ALA A 58 4.03 -16.94 -7.55
C ALA A 58 4.82 -17.29 -8.83
N PRO A 59 5.66 -16.38 -9.36
CA PRO A 59 6.52 -16.71 -10.50
C PRO A 59 7.51 -17.83 -10.23
N SER A 60 7.93 -18.03 -8.97
CA SER A 60 8.85 -19.11 -8.55
C SER A 60 8.61 -19.52 -7.09
N PRO A 61 9.07 -20.70 -6.65
CA PRO A 61 8.78 -21.24 -5.31
C PRO A 61 9.67 -20.60 -4.23
N VAL A 62 9.61 -19.28 -4.07
CA VAL A 62 10.40 -18.49 -3.12
C VAL A 62 9.51 -17.90 -2.02
N ARG A 63 9.54 -18.48 -0.83
CA ARG A 63 8.73 -18.05 0.32
C ARG A 63 9.12 -16.65 0.83
N VAL A 64 8.14 -15.93 1.37
CA VAL A 64 8.38 -14.66 2.08
C VAL A 64 9.39 -14.85 3.23
N GLY A 65 10.40 -13.99 3.27
CA GLY A 65 11.42 -14.00 4.33
C GLY A 65 12.45 -15.12 4.25
N SER A 66 12.48 -15.95 3.19
CA SER A 66 13.48 -17.01 3.03
C SER A 66 14.90 -16.50 2.74
N GLY A 67 15.04 -15.22 2.35
CA GLY A 67 16.33 -14.62 2.00
C GLY A 67 17.12 -14.02 3.18
N LYS A 68 16.57 -14.05 4.41
CA LYS A 68 17.24 -13.45 5.58
C LYS A 68 18.16 -14.48 6.27
N PRO A 69 19.45 -14.17 6.48
CA PRO A 69 20.34 -15.07 7.19
C PRO A 69 19.92 -15.18 8.66
N VAL A 70 19.85 -16.40 9.18
CA VAL A 70 19.54 -16.66 10.60
C VAL A 70 20.83 -16.53 11.39
N ARG A 71 21.01 -15.42 12.12
CA ARG A 71 22.23 -15.12 12.89
C ARG A 71 21.99 -15.14 14.41
N SER A 72 20.73 -15.18 14.84
CA SER A 72 20.33 -15.17 16.24
C SER A 72 19.10 -16.05 16.49
N VAL A 73 18.82 -16.37 17.76
CA VAL A 73 17.58 -17.05 18.19
C VAL A 73 16.35 -16.24 17.79
N LEU A 74 16.43 -14.92 17.82
CA LEU A 74 15.36 -14.03 17.41
C LEU A 74 15.03 -14.16 15.92
N ASP A 75 16.07 -14.28 15.08
CA ASP A 75 15.92 -14.50 13.64
C ASP A 75 15.31 -15.87 13.37
N ALA A 76 15.70 -16.89 14.14
CA ALA A 76 15.14 -18.23 14.02
C ALA A 76 13.63 -18.27 14.37
N LEU A 77 13.24 -17.58 15.45
CA LEU A 77 11.82 -17.41 15.81
C LEU A 77 11.04 -16.65 14.74
N THR A 78 11.62 -15.57 14.21
CA THR A 78 11.00 -14.78 13.12
C THR A 78 10.85 -15.61 11.85
N TYR A 79 11.85 -16.41 11.51
CA TYR A 79 11.83 -17.32 10.38
C TYR A 79 10.73 -18.37 10.52
N ALA A 80 10.63 -18.99 11.71
CA ALA A 80 9.59 -19.97 12.02
C ALA A 80 8.18 -19.36 11.94
N LEU A 81 7.99 -18.16 12.48
CA LEU A 81 6.73 -17.43 12.39
C LEU A 81 6.36 -17.13 10.92
N HIS A 82 7.30 -16.64 10.11
CA HIS A 82 7.06 -16.42 8.68
C HIS A 82 6.73 -17.71 7.94
N ALA A 83 7.36 -18.83 8.29
CA ALA A 83 7.08 -20.13 7.67
C ALA A 83 5.68 -20.65 8.04
N PHE A 84 5.22 -20.37 9.27
CA PHE A 84 3.88 -20.71 9.71
C PHE A 84 2.79 -19.84 9.04
N LEU A 85 3.06 -18.53 8.88
CA LEU A 85 2.11 -17.59 8.29
C LEU A 85 2.05 -17.65 6.76
N PHE A 86 3.19 -17.89 6.11
CA PHE A 86 3.33 -17.89 4.65
C PHE A 86 3.93 -19.22 4.18
N GLN A 87 3.19 -19.92 3.33
CA GLN A 87 3.66 -21.13 2.65
C GLN A 87 4.69 -20.81 1.57
N THR A 88 5.51 -21.80 1.24
CA THR A 88 6.25 -21.76 -0.03
C THR A 88 5.23 -21.75 -1.17
N PRO A 89 5.27 -20.75 -2.06
CA PRO A 89 4.31 -20.68 -3.16
C PRO A 89 4.60 -21.78 -4.19
N ARG A 90 3.57 -22.13 -4.96
CA ARG A 90 3.71 -22.94 -6.17
C ARG A 90 4.08 -22.02 -7.33
N GLU A 91 5.05 -22.46 -8.14
CA GLU A 91 5.35 -21.79 -9.40
C GLU A 91 4.14 -21.86 -10.34
N MET A 92 3.77 -20.71 -10.91
CA MET A 92 2.66 -20.61 -11.86
C MET A 92 2.97 -21.33 -13.18
N THR A 93 2.02 -22.12 -13.67
CA THR A 93 2.02 -22.62 -15.05
C THR A 93 1.58 -21.52 -16.01
N LEU A 94 1.63 -21.78 -17.32
CA LEU A 94 1.11 -20.83 -18.31
C LEU A 94 -0.40 -20.65 -18.17
N GLU A 95 -1.12 -21.72 -17.84
CA GLU A 95 -2.57 -21.69 -17.58
C GLU A 95 -2.91 -20.86 -16.34
N ASP A 96 -2.12 -20.97 -15.25
CA ASP A 96 -2.31 -20.09 -14.09
C ASP A 96 -2.10 -18.61 -14.46
N ILE A 97 -1.14 -18.32 -15.34
CA ILE A 97 -0.87 -16.96 -15.82
C ILE A 97 -2.03 -16.45 -16.67
N ASP A 98 -2.56 -17.28 -17.57
CA ASP A 98 -3.73 -16.96 -18.41
C ASP A 98 -4.96 -16.65 -17.56
N GLU A 99 -5.20 -17.47 -16.52
CA GLU A 99 -6.28 -17.26 -15.56
C GLU A 99 -6.11 -15.95 -14.80
N VAL A 100 -4.91 -15.64 -14.31
CA VAL A 100 -4.64 -14.35 -13.64
C VAL A 100 -4.88 -13.19 -14.58
N VAL A 101 -4.48 -13.28 -15.86
CA VAL A 101 -4.78 -12.24 -16.86
C VAL A 101 -6.30 -12.04 -16.97
N ALA A 102 -7.06 -13.12 -17.12
CA ALA A 102 -8.53 -13.07 -17.21
C ALA A 102 -9.15 -12.42 -15.96
N GLN A 103 -8.67 -12.77 -14.76
CA GLN A 103 -9.17 -12.21 -13.49
C GLN A 103 -8.92 -10.70 -13.35
N PHE A 104 -7.75 -10.19 -13.79
CA PHE A 104 -7.50 -8.75 -13.80
C PHE A 104 -8.38 -8.01 -14.82
N VAL A 105 -8.61 -8.61 -16.00
CA VAL A 105 -9.51 -8.04 -17.01
C VAL A 105 -10.94 -8.00 -16.48
N HIS A 106 -11.42 -9.10 -15.88
CA HIS A 106 -12.72 -9.16 -15.22
C HIS A 106 -12.84 -8.14 -14.09
N GLY A 107 -11.80 -7.99 -13.26
CA GLY A 107 -11.78 -6.95 -12.22
C GLY A 107 -11.93 -5.53 -12.77
N ALA A 108 -11.36 -5.24 -13.94
CA ALA A 108 -11.52 -3.96 -14.61
C ALA A 108 -12.93 -3.77 -15.17
N HIS A 109 -13.49 -4.83 -15.76
CA HIS A 109 -14.88 -4.86 -16.20
C HIS A 109 -15.86 -4.55 -15.06
N ILE A 110 -15.72 -5.26 -13.94
CA ILE A 110 -16.51 -5.06 -12.72
C ILE A 110 -16.37 -3.63 -12.18
N ALA A 111 -15.16 -3.06 -12.20
CA ALA A 111 -14.94 -1.68 -11.78
C ALA A 111 -15.71 -0.70 -12.68
N ARG A 112 -15.66 -0.89 -14.01
CA ARG A 112 -16.41 -0.05 -14.95
C ARG A 112 -17.92 -0.17 -14.75
N GLU A 113 -18.45 -1.39 -14.71
CA GLU A 113 -19.88 -1.66 -14.49
C GLU A 113 -20.40 -1.15 -13.14
N SER A 114 -19.49 -0.97 -12.19
CA SER A 114 -19.78 -0.37 -10.88
C SER A 114 -19.69 1.16 -10.86
N GLY A 115 -19.29 1.80 -11.96
CA GLY A 115 -19.23 3.26 -12.09
C GLY A 115 -17.90 3.90 -11.67
N PHE A 116 -16.83 3.11 -11.50
CA PHE A 116 -15.47 3.64 -11.36
C PHE A 116 -15.02 4.26 -12.69
N ASP A 117 -14.23 5.33 -12.61
CA ASP A 117 -13.68 6.05 -13.76
C ASP A 117 -12.40 5.38 -14.32
N GLY A 118 -11.94 4.32 -13.68
CA GLY A 118 -10.74 3.58 -14.10
C GLY A 118 -10.21 2.60 -13.08
N VAL A 119 -9.09 1.98 -13.43
CA VAL A 119 -8.35 1.06 -12.59
C VAL A 119 -6.87 1.43 -12.49
N GLN A 120 -6.25 1.02 -11.38
CA GLN A 120 -4.81 1.03 -11.21
C GLN A 120 -4.31 -0.39 -10.93
N LEU A 121 -3.35 -0.85 -11.72
CA LEU A 121 -2.72 -2.16 -11.53
C LEU A 121 -1.61 -2.07 -10.48
N HIS A 122 -1.70 -2.87 -9.41
CA HIS A 122 -0.72 -2.85 -8.34
C HIS A 122 0.53 -3.67 -8.68
N CYS A 123 1.55 -3.02 -9.24
CA CYS A 123 2.85 -3.60 -9.58
C CYS A 123 3.96 -3.12 -8.61
N ALA A 124 3.69 -3.19 -7.30
CA ALA A 124 4.60 -2.72 -6.27
C ALA A 124 4.49 -3.53 -4.97
N HIS A 125 5.36 -3.26 -4.00
CA HIS A 125 5.32 -3.78 -2.63
C HIS A 125 5.46 -5.31 -2.49
N GLY A 126 6.01 -5.97 -3.51
CA GLY A 126 6.29 -7.41 -3.49
C GLY A 126 5.07 -8.30 -3.69
N TYR A 127 3.93 -7.74 -4.15
CA TYR A 127 2.78 -8.50 -4.61
C TYR A 127 2.99 -9.08 -6.02
N LEU A 128 2.07 -9.93 -6.49
CA LEU A 128 2.27 -10.82 -7.63
C LEU A 128 2.90 -10.14 -8.84
N LEU A 129 2.35 -9.01 -9.31
CA LEU A 129 2.88 -8.33 -10.49
C LEU A 129 4.34 -7.90 -10.27
N SER A 130 4.65 -7.31 -9.11
CA SER A 130 6.04 -6.95 -8.77
C SER A 130 6.95 -8.16 -8.48
N GLU A 131 6.39 -9.31 -8.11
CA GLU A 131 7.18 -10.54 -7.95
C GLU A 131 7.79 -10.98 -9.28
N PHE A 132 7.10 -10.78 -10.41
CA PHE A 132 7.64 -11.08 -11.76
C PHE A 132 8.79 -10.14 -12.14
N LEU A 133 8.85 -8.92 -11.59
CA LEU A 133 9.88 -7.94 -11.90
C LEU A 133 11.18 -8.20 -11.12
N SER A 134 11.11 -8.82 -9.95
CA SER A 134 12.26 -8.91 -9.05
C SER A 134 13.03 -10.23 -9.18
N PRO A 135 14.36 -10.18 -9.38
CA PRO A 135 15.20 -11.39 -9.40
C PRO A 135 15.27 -12.10 -8.04
N LYS A 136 14.79 -11.46 -6.96
CA LYS A 136 14.67 -12.11 -5.65
C LYS A 136 13.54 -13.13 -5.60
N THR A 137 12.52 -12.94 -6.43
CA THR A 137 11.25 -13.68 -6.38
C THR A 137 10.96 -14.44 -7.67
N ASN A 138 11.47 -13.98 -8.80
CA ASN A 138 11.33 -14.62 -10.10
C ASN A 138 12.65 -15.30 -10.51
N ARG A 139 12.64 -16.63 -10.57
CA ARG A 139 13.77 -17.47 -11.01
C ARG A 139 13.42 -18.25 -12.28
N ARG A 140 12.36 -17.85 -12.98
CA ARG A 140 11.93 -18.50 -14.22
C ARG A 140 13.00 -18.33 -15.30
N THR A 141 13.03 -19.27 -16.23
CA THR A 141 13.92 -19.28 -17.40
C THR A 141 13.15 -19.15 -18.72
N ASP A 142 11.84 -18.98 -18.66
CA ASP A 142 10.95 -18.85 -19.81
C ASP A 142 10.69 -17.38 -20.19
N GLU A 143 9.68 -17.14 -21.02
CA GLU A 143 9.29 -15.81 -21.49
C GLU A 143 8.73 -14.88 -20.41
N TYR A 144 8.53 -15.38 -19.18
CA TYR A 144 8.14 -14.61 -18.00
C TYR A 144 9.32 -14.42 -17.01
N SER A 145 10.54 -14.73 -17.42
CA SER A 145 11.76 -14.47 -16.64
C SER A 145 12.03 -12.97 -16.42
N CYS A 146 12.84 -12.63 -15.41
CA CYS A 146 13.25 -11.25 -15.14
C CYS A 146 14.59 -10.87 -15.83
N THR A 147 14.98 -11.61 -16.88
CA THR A 147 16.27 -11.41 -17.59
C THR A 147 16.29 -10.19 -18.50
N SER A 148 15.12 -9.76 -18.96
CA SER A 148 14.92 -8.54 -19.73
C SER A 148 13.68 -7.78 -19.25
N PRO A 149 13.59 -6.45 -19.49
CA PRO A 149 12.40 -5.68 -19.18
C PRO A 149 11.13 -6.20 -19.81
N GLN A 150 11.20 -6.65 -21.08
CA GLN A 150 10.05 -7.13 -21.83
C GLN A 150 9.49 -8.44 -21.25
N ASN A 151 10.36 -9.36 -20.81
CA ASN A 151 9.93 -10.61 -20.18
C ASN A 151 9.39 -10.35 -18.76
N ALA A 152 10.09 -9.52 -17.97
CA ALA A 152 9.67 -9.15 -16.62
C ALA A 152 8.27 -8.50 -16.61
N LEU A 153 8.00 -7.63 -17.58
CA LEU A 153 6.74 -6.91 -17.72
C LEU A 153 5.70 -7.66 -18.55
N ARG A 154 5.98 -8.88 -19.04
CA ARG A 154 5.09 -9.60 -19.96
C ARG A 154 3.70 -9.82 -19.38
N LEU A 155 3.61 -10.28 -18.13
CA LEU A 155 2.33 -10.45 -17.44
C LEU A 155 1.55 -9.13 -17.37
N LEU A 156 2.20 -8.06 -16.90
CA LEU A 156 1.58 -6.74 -16.81
C LEU A 156 1.08 -6.25 -18.18
N ARG A 157 1.89 -6.41 -19.23
CA ARG A 157 1.54 -6.02 -20.60
C ARG A 157 0.32 -6.79 -21.13
N ARG A 158 0.24 -8.10 -20.85
CA ARG A 158 -0.93 -8.92 -21.21
C ARG A 158 -2.19 -8.42 -20.51
N ILE A 159 -2.11 -8.11 -19.22
CA ILE A 159 -3.24 -7.54 -18.46
C ILE A 159 -3.69 -6.19 -19.05
N VAL A 160 -2.76 -5.26 -19.26
CA VAL A 160 -3.05 -3.95 -19.84
C VAL A 160 -3.69 -4.08 -21.22
N THR A 161 -3.17 -4.97 -22.06
CA THR A 161 -3.70 -5.24 -23.39
C THR A 161 -5.12 -5.82 -23.31
N GLY A 162 -5.35 -6.77 -22.41
CA GLY A 162 -6.68 -7.35 -22.18
C GLY A 162 -7.70 -6.31 -21.73
N ILE A 163 -7.33 -5.46 -20.76
CA ILE A 163 -8.21 -4.39 -20.26
C ILE A 163 -8.52 -3.39 -21.38
N ARG A 164 -7.52 -2.95 -22.17
CA ARG A 164 -7.76 -2.02 -23.28
C ARG A 164 -8.61 -2.63 -24.39
N THR A 165 -8.47 -3.93 -24.64
CA THR A 165 -9.30 -4.66 -25.60
C THR A 165 -10.75 -4.73 -25.14
N ALA A 166 -10.99 -5.02 -23.85
CA ALA A 166 -12.32 -5.16 -23.29
C ALA A 166 -13.04 -3.81 -23.07
N GLU A 167 -12.34 -2.82 -22.50
CA GLU A 167 -12.92 -1.57 -21.99
C GLU A 167 -12.71 -0.35 -22.91
N GLY A 168 -11.84 -0.49 -23.92
CA GLY A 168 -11.46 0.59 -24.81
C GLY A 168 -10.54 1.64 -24.18
N SER A 169 -10.19 2.67 -24.97
CA SER A 169 -9.24 3.72 -24.59
C SER A 169 -9.89 5.03 -24.14
N SER A 170 -11.22 5.16 -24.24
CA SER A 170 -11.93 6.41 -23.92
C SER A 170 -12.85 6.24 -22.71
N GLY A 171 -12.83 7.23 -21.82
CA GLY A 171 -13.72 7.30 -20.65
C GLY A 171 -13.38 6.34 -19.50
N PHE A 172 -12.26 5.62 -19.58
CA PHE A 172 -11.81 4.71 -18.53
C PHE A 172 -10.29 4.71 -18.39
N ALA A 173 -9.81 5.19 -17.25
CA ALA A 173 -8.39 5.34 -17.00
C ALA A 173 -7.74 4.00 -16.61
N VAL A 174 -6.56 3.73 -17.14
CA VAL A 174 -5.72 2.57 -16.75
C VAL A 174 -4.37 3.09 -16.29
N GLY A 175 -4.08 2.90 -15.00
CA GLY A 175 -2.80 3.26 -14.41
C GLY A 175 -2.02 2.07 -13.88
N VAL A 176 -0.74 2.30 -13.57
CA VAL A 176 0.13 1.32 -12.93
C VAL A 176 0.79 1.93 -11.71
N LYS A 177 0.76 1.24 -10.58
CA LYS A 177 1.59 1.57 -9.43
C LYS A 177 2.87 0.74 -9.47
N ILE A 178 4.03 1.37 -9.53
CA ILE A 178 5.33 0.68 -9.62
C ILE A 178 6.23 1.01 -8.44
N GLY A 179 6.98 0.00 -7.99
CA GLY A 179 7.98 0.16 -6.95
C GLY A 179 9.28 0.77 -7.48
N ALA A 180 9.73 1.87 -6.89
CA ALA A 180 10.99 2.55 -7.19
C ALA A 180 12.25 1.82 -6.67
N GLY A 181 12.15 0.52 -6.38
CA GLY A 181 13.21 -0.33 -5.82
C GLY A 181 13.05 -0.62 -4.33
N ASP A 182 13.82 -1.60 -3.85
CA ASP A 182 13.93 -1.91 -2.43
C ASP A 182 14.58 -0.72 -1.73
N TYR A 183 13.90 -0.11 -0.76
CA TYR A 183 14.43 1.01 0.03
C TYR A 183 15.94 0.85 0.30
N ALA A 184 16.72 1.79 -0.25
CA ALA A 184 18.05 2.09 0.25
C ALA A 184 17.86 2.91 1.54
N ALA A 185 17.51 2.21 2.63
CA ALA A 185 17.58 2.80 3.95
C ALA A 185 19.02 3.30 4.18
N GLY A 186 19.18 4.58 4.54
CA GLY A 186 20.45 5.14 4.96
C GLY A 186 21.27 5.90 3.91
N ARG A 187 20.67 6.39 2.81
CA ARG A 187 21.34 7.38 1.95
C ARG A 187 20.85 8.79 2.24
N ASP A 188 21.80 9.72 2.30
CA ASP A 188 21.55 11.14 2.50
C ASP A 188 20.82 11.73 1.29
N ALA A 189 20.04 12.78 1.54
CA ALA A 189 19.26 13.46 0.51
C ALA A 189 20.10 14.07 -0.63
N ASP A 190 21.43 14.18 -0.43
CA ASP A 190 22.38 14.80 -1.35
C ASP A 190 22.97 13.82 -2.39
N ASP A 191 22.69 12.52 -2.27
CA ASP A 191 23.14 11.52 -3.25
C ASP A 191 22.30 11.64 -4.54
N GLN A 192 22.87 12.28 -5.57
CA GLN A 192 22.18 12.53 -6.85
C GLN A 192 22.14 11.30 -7.78
N GLU A 193 23.01 10.30 -7.57
CA GLU A 193 23.08 9.15 -8.46
C GLU A 193 21.94 8.14 -8.20
N LEU A 194 21.38 7.57 -9.28
CA LEU A 194 20.46 6.44 -9.18
C LEU A 194 21.20 5.17 -8.74
N THR A 195 20.66 4.45 -7.76
CA THR A 195 21.12 3.09 -7.46
C THR A 195 20.80 2.14 -8.63
N PRO A 196 21.47 0.97 -8.73
CA PRO A 196 21.15 -0.01 -9.75
C PRO A 196 19.66 -0.41 -9.79
N SER A 197 19.02 -0.59 -8.63
CA SER A 197 17.59 -0.93 -8.55
C SER A 197 16.69 0.20 -9.03
N GLU A 198 17.07 1.45 -8.77
CA GLU A 198 16.30 2.60 -9.23
C GLU A 198 16.45 2.80 -10.74
N ARG A 199 17.64 2.55 -11.30
CA ARG A 199 17.84 2.54 -12.76
C ARG A 199 16.98 1.47 -13.45
N VAL A 200 16.86 0.30 -12.84
CA VAL A 200 15.96 -0.76 -13.33
C VAL A 200 14.50 -0.28 -13.28
N ALA A 201 14.07 0.37 -12.20
CA ALA A 201 12.72 0.93 -12.10
C ALA A 201 12.44 2.00 -13.19
N VAL A 202 13.40 2.90 -13.46
CA VAL A 202 13.31 3.87 -14.58
C VAL A 202 13.14 3.13 -15.91
N GLY A 203 13.92 2.06 -16.13
CA GLY A 203 13.82 1.22 -17.33
C GLY A 203 12.44 0.57 -17.49
N TYR A 204 11.86 0.04 -16.41
CA TYR A 204 10.50 -0.49 -16.45
C TYR A 204 9.45 0.58 -16.75
N VAL A 205 9.57 1.78 -16.18
CA VAL A 205 8.64 2.88 -16.48
C VAL A 205 8.74 3.32 -17.94
N SER A 206 9.96 3.39 -18.49
CA SER A 206 10.17 3.69 -19.92
C SER A 206 9.47 2.66 -20.82
N GLU A 207 9.66 1.36 -20.54
CA GLU A 207 9.00 0.29 -21.29
C GLU A 207 7.47 0.36 -21.16
N ILE A 208 6.93 0.55 -19.95
CA ILE A 208 5.48 0.68 -19.71
C ILE A 208 4.90 1.88 -20.49
N ALA A 209 5.58 3.03 -20.45
CA ALA A 209 5.14 4.23 -21.15
C ALA A 209 5.14 4.04 -22.67
N SER A 210 6.09 3.27 -23.21
CA SER A 210 6.20 2.99 -24.64
C SER A 210 5.01 2.22 -25.22
N TRP A 211 4.21 1.56 -24.38
CA TRP A 211 3.02 0.83 -24.82
C TRP A 211 1.90 1.76 -25.30
N GLY A 212 1.92 3.05 -24.94
CA GLY A 212 0.89 4.02 -25.31
C GLY A 212 -0.51 3.67 -24.75
N ALA A 213 -0.56 2.82 -23.72
CA ALA A 213 -1.79 2.22 -23.19
C ALA A 213 -2.05 2.57 -21.72
N ILE A 214 -1.19 3.39 -21.09
CA ILE A 214 -1.27 3.76 -19.67
C ILE A 214 -1.49 5.27 -19.55
N ASP A 215 -2.47 5.67 -18.74
CA ASP A 215 -2.84 7.07 -18.53
C ASP A 215 -2.04 7.71 -17.39
N PHE A 216 -1.69 6.93 -16.37
CA PHE A 216 -0.90 7.40 -15.24
C PHE A 216 -0.03 6.31 -14.61
N ILE A 217 1.12 6.70 -14.09
CA ILE A 217 2.05 5.83 -13.36
C ILE A 217 2.28 6.41 -11.98
N GLU A 218 1.95 5.64 -10.94
CA GLU A 218 2.24 6.00 -9.56
C GLU A 218 3.56 5.38 -9.11
N ILE A 219 4.48 6.25 -8.71
CA ILE A 219 5.76 5.89 -8.12
C ILE A 219 5.58 5.78 -6.60
N SER A 220 5.83 4.59 -6.09
CA SER A 220 5.85 4.27 -4.67
C SER A 220 7.08 3.45 -4.37
N GLY A 221 7.36 3.19 -3.11
CA GLY A 221 8.37 2.21 -2.73
C GLY A 221 8.13 1.72 -1.31
N GLY A 222 8.88 0.70 -0.93
CA GLY A 222 8.52 -0.12 0.22
C GLY A 222 8.46 -1.57 -0.19
N ASP A 223 8.97 -2.44 0.67
CA ASP A 223 8.77 -3.88 0.62
C ASP A 223 8.35 -4.30 2.04
N TYR A 224 7.35 -5.19 2.16
CA TYR A 224 6.93 -5.75 3.43
C TYR A 224 8.09 -6.44 4.17
N GLU A 225 9.10 -6.92 3.44
CA GLU A 225 10.30 -7.51 4.05
C GLU A 225 11.23 -6.47 4.72
N LYS A 226 11.03 -5.17 4.47
CA LYS A 226 11.70 -4.02 5.11
C LYS A 226 10.67 -2.99 5.65
N PRO A 227 10.13 -3.17 6.87
CA PRO A 227 9.04 -2.33 7.43
C PRO A 227 9.45 -0.88 7.77
N ASP A 228 10.66 -0.44 7.45
CA ASP A 228 11.18 0.90 7.80
C ASP A 228 10.37 2.04 7.18
N PHE A 229 9.64 1.79 6.09
CA PHE A 229 8.71 2.77 5.49
C PHE A 229 7.52 3.10 6.40
N MET A 230 7.17 2.21 7.32
CA MET A 230 6.07 2.39 8.27
C MET A 230 6.48 3.17 9.53
N ALA A 231 7.78 3.28 9.79
CA ALA A 231 8.35 3.92 10.97
C ALA A 231 8.75 5.40 10.77
N ALA A 232 8.47 5.99 9.59
CA ALA A 232 8.96 7.32 9.24
C ALA A 232 8.32 8.45 10.07
N SER A 233 9.18 9.29 10.67
CA SER A 233 8.85 10.57 11.31
C SER A 233 8.53 11.66 10.27
N SER A 234 7.80 12.69 10.70
CA SER A 234 7.37 13.84 9.89
C SER A 234 8.51 14.73 9.35
N SER A 235 9.76 14.51 9.75
CA SER A 235 10.91 15.37 9.43
C SER A 235 11.71 14.95 8.18
N ARG A 236 11.32 13.87 7.49
CA ARG A 236 12.04 13.41 6.28
C ARG A 236 11.42 13.97 4.99
N PRO A 237 12.22 14.30 3.97
CA PRO A 237 11.70 14.75 2.67
C PRO A 237 10.82 13.68 2.02
N PRO A 238 9.98 14.06 1.03
CA PRO A 238 9.19 13.10 0.28
C PRO A 238 10.07 12.00 -0.30
N PHE A 239 9.62 10.76 -0.19
CA PHE A 239 10.40 9.62 -0.68
C PHE A 239 10.36 9.55 -2.20
N PHE A 240 11.41 8.99 -2.80
CA PHE A 240 11.50 8.66 -4.24
C PHE A 240 11.45 9.85 -5.21
N THR A 241 11.56 11.09 -4.73
CA THR A 241 11.62 12.30 -5.57
C THR A 241 12.71 12.22 -6.65
N ARG A 242 13.87 11.66 -6.31
CA ARG A 242 14.99 11.44 -7.25
C ARG A 242 14.62 10.51 -8.40
N VAL A 243 14.04 9.35 -8.10
CA VAL A 243 13.59 8.38 -9.11
C VAL A 243 12.47 8.98 -9.96
N SER A 244 11.51 9.64 -9.32
CA SER A 244 10.40 10.33 -10.00
C SER A 244 10.93 11.42 -10.94
N LYS A 245 11.93 12.20 -10.52
CA LYS A 245 12.57 13.24 -11.34
C LYS A 245 13.28 12.65 -12.55
N ALA A 246 14.01 11.54 -12.38
CA ALA A 246 14.66 10.84 -13.49
C ALA A 246 13.64 10.27 -14.49
N ILE A 247 12.55 9.67 -13.98
CA ILE A 247 11.44 9.18 -14.81
C ILE A 247 10.82 10.33 -15.60
N ARG A 248 10.50 11.45 -14.94
CA ARG A 248 9.85 12.59 -15.59
C ARG A 248 10.73 13.20 -16.67
N ALA A 249 12.02 13.40 -16.39
CA ALA A 249 12.99 13.89 -17.38
C ALA A 249 13.06 12.96 -18.61
N MET A 250 13.19 11.65 -18.37
CA MET A 250 13.22 10.64 -19.45
C MET A 250 11.94 10.66 -20.30
N LEU A 251 10.76 10.76 -19.67
CA LEU A 251 9.49 10.82 -20.40
C LEU A 251 9.28 12.16 -21.12
N ASP A 252 9.73 13.28 -20.56
CA ASP A 252 9.66 14.59 -21.20
C ASP A 252 10.57 14.67 -22.44
N GLU A 253 11.71 13.97 -22.44
CA GLU A 253 12.54 13.79 -23.64
C GLU A 253 11.82 12.97 -24.72
N GLN A 254 11.08 11.93 -24.32
CA GLN A 254 10.27 11.08 -25.22
C GLN A 254 9.00 11.77 -25.73
N ARG A 255 8.48 12.78 -25.02
CA ARG A 255 7.23 13.50 -25.32
C ARG A 255 7.15 14.15 -26.71
N LYS A 256 8.29 14.32 -27.40
CA LYS A 256 8.31 14.87 -28.77
C LYS A 256 7.52 14.02 -29.77
N THR A 257 7.14 12.78 -29.44
CA THR A 257 6.48 11.85 -30.38
C THR A 257 5.09 11.37 -29.96
N THR A 258 4.72 11.42 -28.67
CA THR A 258 3.41 10.93 -28.14
C THR A 258 3.02 11.58 -26.80
N LEU A 259 1.74 11.50 -26.42
CA LEU A 259 1.28 11.85 -25.06
C LEU A 259 1.85 10.85 -24.05
N ARG A 260 2.53 11.35 -23.00
CA ARG A 260 3.07 10.52 -21.92
C ARG A 260 2.05 10.31 -20.80
N PRO A 261 2.14 9.22 -20.02
CA PRO A 261 1.34 9.07 -18.80
C PRO A 261 1.64 10.18 -17.80
N LEU A 262 0.63 10.52 -16.99
CA LEU A 262 0.81 11.37 -15.81
C LEU A 262 1.61 10.63 -14.73
N ILE A 263 2.53 11.32 -14.08
CA ILE A 263 3.32 10.76 -12.98
C ILE A 263 2.72 11.17 -11.65
N ILE A 264 2.39 10.19 -10.82
CA ILE A 264 1.94 10.39 -9.44
C ILE A 264 3.06 9.98 -8.50
N LEU A 265 3.43 10.83 -7.54
CA LEU A 265 4.40 10.46 -6.50
C LEU A 265 3.72 10.27 -5.15
N THR A 266 3.93 9.10 -4.53
CA THR A 266 3.42 8.79 -3.20
C THR A 266 4.55 8.44 -2.25
N GLY A 267 4.69 9.20 -1.17
CA GLY A 267 5.66 8.90 -0.13
C GLY A 267 5.96 10.10 0.77
N ASN A 268 5.47 10.05 2.02
CA ASN A 268 5.73 11.07 3.06
C ASN A 268 5.41 12.53 2.68
N ILE A 269 4.41 12.76 1.83
CA ILE A 269 3.92 14.11 1.51
C ILE A 269 2.93 14.53 2.61
N THR A 270 3.40 15.33 3.55
CA THR A 270 2.65 15.69 4.76
C THR A 270 2.48 17.19 4.98
N THR A 271 3.14 18.04 4.19
CA THR A 271 3.13 19.51 4.31
C THR A 271 2.76 20.17 2.98
N PRO A 272 2.24 21.41 3.00
CA PRO A 272 2.06 22.22 1.79
C PRO A 272 3.36 22.37 0.98
N TYR A 273 4.48 22.66 1.66
CA TYR A 273 5.81 22.73 1.04
C TYR A 273 6.17 21.44 0.30
N ALA A 274 5.91 20.26 0.89
CA ALA A 274 6.19 19.00 0.23
C ALA A 274 5.35 18.81 -1.06
N VAL A 275 4.10 19.27 -1.08
CA VAL A 275 3.26 19.25 -2.28
C VAL A 275 3.85 20.16 -3.37
N GLU A 276 4.23 21.39 -3.03
CA GLU A 276 4.88 22.31 -3.96
C GLU A 276 6.19 21.74 -4.52
N GLN A 277 7.04 21.18 -3.67
CA GLN A 277 8.32 20.60 -4.11
C GLN A 277 8.13 19.45 -5.10
N VAL A 278 7.08 18.64 -4.91
CA VAL A 278 6.78 17.54 -5.83
C VAL A 278 6.26 18.05 -7.17
N LEU A 279 5.37 19.04 -7.17
CA LEU A 279 4.68 19.51 -8.38
C LEU A 279 5.47 20.58 -9.16
N LEU A 280 6.06 21.53 -8.43
CA LEU A 280 6.71 22.72 -8.99
C LEU A 280 8.24 22.65 -8.87
N GLY A 281 8.76 21.99 -7.83
CA GLY A 281 10.20 21.97 -7.54
C GLY A 281 10.70 23.29 -6.97
N ASP A 282 12.02 23.39 -6.80
CA ASP A 282 12.68 24.62 -6.37
C ASP A 282 12.80 25.65 -7.51
N LYS A 283 13.04 26.92 -7.15
CA LYS A 283 13.31 28.01 -8.11
C LYS A 283 14.36 27.59 -9.14
N GLY A 284 13.97 27.58 -10.41
CA GLY A 284 14.84 27.22 -11.53
C GLY A 284 14.89 25.72 -11.85
N SER A 285 14.10 24.89 -11.17
CA SER A 285 13.92 23.47 -11.48
C SER A 285 12.45 23.16 -11.76
N SER A 286 12.19 22.04 -12.42
CA SER A 286 10.83 21.51 -12.54
C SER A 286 10.55 20.48 -11.45
N GLY A 287 9.27 20.37 -11.06
CA GLY A 287 8.79 19.32 -10.16
C GLY A 287 9.12 17.91 -10.67
N CYS A 288 8.96 16.92 -9.79
CA CYS A 288 9.28 15.53 -10.07
C CYS A 288 8.05 14.66 -10.40
N ALA A 289 6.83 15.19 -10.28
CA ALA A 289 5.59 14.51 -10.63
C ALA A 289 4.53 15.51 -11.13
N ASP A 290 3.48 14.99 -11.77
CA ASP A 290 2.33 15.79 -12.20
C ASP A 290 1.19 15.78 -11.15
N LEU A 291 1.17 14.77 -10.28
CA LEU A 291 0.19 14.61 -9.19
C LEU A 291 0.88 14.11 -7.91
N CYS A 292 0.29 14.46 -6.75
CA CYS A 292 0.72 13.97 -5.44
C CYS A 292 -0.24 12.89 -4.94
N GLY A 293 0.28 11.73 -4.56
CA GLY A 293 -0.49 10.70 -3.88
C GLY A 293 -0.41 10.84 -2.36
N ILE A 294 -1.58 10.97 -1.74
CA ILE A 294 -1.73 11.25 -0.31
C ILE A 294 -2.39 10.05 0.39
N GLY A 295 -1.61 9.33 1.19
CA GLY A 295 -2.06 8.14 1.92
C GLY A 295 -2.56 8.45 3.33
N ARG A 296 -1.68 8.26 4.34
CA ARG A 296 -1.99 8.44 5.79
C ARG A 296 -2.68 9.76 6.11
N MET A 297 -2.31 10.83 5.41
CA MET A 297 -2.90 12.16 5.61
C MET A 297 -4.37 12.25 5.20
N SER A 298 -4.83 11.45 4.23
CA SER A 298 -6.24 11.39 3.85
C SER A 298 -7.12 10.79 4.96
N VAL A 299 -6.53 9.98 5.84
CA VAL A 299 -7.20 9.44 7.04
C VAL A 299 -7.17 10.45 8.18
N LEU A 300 -6.08 11.19 8.35
CA LEU A 300 -5.94 12.16 9.44
C LEU A 300 -6.68 13.48 9.18
N CYS A 301 -6.72 13.91 7.92
CA CYS A 301 -7.36 15.14 7.48
C CYS A 301 -8.17 14.86 6.19
N PRO A 302 -9.35 14.23 6.27
CA PRO A 302 -10.19 13.96 5.10
C PRO A 302 -10.58 15.22 4.30
N GLN A 303 -10.68 16.36 5.00
CA GLN A 303 -10.96 17.68 4.44
C GLN A 303 -9.73 18.39 3.84
N LEU A 304 -8.59 17.69 3.72
CA LEU A 304 -7.32 18.25 3.26
C LEU A 304 -7.44 19.07 1.97
N PRO A 305 -8.14 18.63 0.90
CA PRO A 305 -8.24 19.43 -0.33
C PRO A 305 -8.89 20.80 -0.08
N SER A 306 -9.98 20.85 0.69
CA SER A 306 -10.66 22.12 1.01
C SER A 306 -9.84 22.99 1.97
N LYS A 307 -9.14 22.37 2.93
CA LYS A 307 -8.23 23.07 3.85
C LYS A 307 -7.09 23.75 3.07
N LEU A 308 -6.42 23.00 2.20
CA LEU A 308 -5.33 23.52 1.37
C LEU A 308 -5.83 24.61 0.42
N ASN A 309 -6.98 24.42 -0.23
CA ASN A 309 -7.57 25.44 -1.09
C ASN A 309 -7.84 26.75 -0.34
N ARG A 310 -8.35 26.66 0.90
CA ARG A 310 -8.58 27.84 1.73
C ARG A 310 -7.26 28.51 2.12
N GLU A 311 -6.30 27.76 2.63
CA GLU A 311 -4.99 28.29 3.05
C GLU A 311 -4.25 28.97 1.89
N LEU A 312 -4.31 28.41 0.67
CA LEU A 312 -3.72 29.04 -0.52
C LEU A 312 -4.36 30.36 -0.94
N HIS A 313 -5.60 30.63 -0.51
CA HIS A 313 -6.35 31.85 -0.85
C HIS A 313 -6.47 32.84 0.31
N GLU A 314 -6.04 32.46 1.52
CA GLU A 314 -5.93 33.39 2.64
C GLU A 314 -4.69 34.28 2.43
N GLU A 315 -4.87 35.60 2.50
CA GLU A 315 -3.73 36.52 2.52
C GLU A 315 -2.97 36.32 3.83
N HIS A 316 -1.87 35.56 3.77
CA HIS A 316 -0.94 35.45 4.88
C HIS A 316 -0.19 36.79 5.04
N THR A 317 -0.74 37.70 5.85
CA THR A 317 -0.19 39.03 6.11
C THR A 317 1.06 39.05 7.02
N SER A 318 1.48 37.89 7.55
CA SER A 318 2.62 37.77 8.45
C SER A 318 3.86 37.23 7.74
N ALA A 319 5.04 37.78 8.05
CA ALA A 319 6.34 37.30 7.61
C ALA A 319 6.75 35.90 8.14
N ASP A 320 5.79 35.14 8.70
CA ASP A 320 6.00 33.81 9.26
C ASP A 320 5.39 32.75 8.32
N ASP A 321 6.23 32.22 7.42
CA ASP A 321 5.89 31.11 6.51
C ASP A 321 5.89 29.74 7.23
N SER A 322 5.79 29.70 8.57
CA SER A 322 5.81 28.45 9.34
C SER A 322 4.68 27.50 8.96
N TRP A 323 3.50 28.02 8.60
CA TRP A 323 2.35 27.21 8.17
C TRP A 323 2.70 26.35 6.95
N TRP A 324 3.51 26.88 6.03
CA TRP A 324 3.91 26.23 4.78
C TRP A 324 4.68 24.93 5.03
N ARG A 325 5.45 24.90 6.12
CA ARG A 325 6.28 23.75 6.54
C ARG A 325 5.61 22.92 7.62
N THR A 326 4.45 23.34 8.12
CA THR A 326 3.71 22.63 9.16
C THR A 326 2.95 21.45 8.54
N PRO A 327 3.00 20.25 9.15
CA PRO A 327 2.21 19.12 8.68
C PRO A 327 0.71 19.44 8.69
N PHE A 328 -0.02 18.97 7.68
CA PHE A 328 -1.47 19.18 7.58
C PHE A 328 -2.24 18.70 8.83
N TYR A 329 -1.69 17.68 9.50
CA TYR A 329 -2.15 17.10 10.75
C TYR A 329 -0.94 16.50 11.51
N PRO A 330 -0.89 16.60 12.86
CA PRO A 330 0.15 15.95 13.65
C PRO A 330 0.12 14.42 13.50
N MET A 331 1.29 13.80 13.30
CA MET A 331 1.35 12.34 13.21
C MET A 331 1.15 11.71 14.59
N PRO A 332 0.37 10.62 14.73
CA PRO A 332 0.18 9.95 16.01
C PRO A 332 1.50 9.36 16.51
N ASN A 333 1.74 9.44 17.81
CA ASN A 333 2.90 8.79 18.41
C ASN A 333 2.63 7.29 18.60
N LEU A 334 3.09 6.50 17.63
CA LEU A 334 2.89 5.05 17.61
C LEU A 334 4.10 4.28 18.17
N THR A 335 5.05 4.97 18.81
CA THR A 335 6.11 4.27 19.53
C THR A 335 5.52 3.51 20.71
N PRO A 336 5.86 2.22 20.92
CA PRO A 336 5.40 1.49 22.09
C PRO A 336 5.93 2.18 23.37
N THR A 337 5.04 2.83 24.12
CA THR A 337 5.41 3.58 25.34
C THR A 337 5.50 2.69 26.59
N SER A 338 5.07 1.43 26.53
CA SER A 338 5.10 0.52 27.68
C SER A 338 6.40 -0.27 27.79
N SER A 339 7.15 -0.05 28.88
CA SER A 339 8.31 -0.84 29.31
C SER A 339 8.02 -2.33 29.50
N LEU A 340 6.76 -2.68 29.77
CA LEU A 340 6.29 -4.04 30.07
C LEU A 340 6.41 -5.03 28.89
N LEU A 341 6.62 -4.55 27.65
CA LEU A 341 6.75 -5.36 26.44
C LEU A 341 8.11 -5.18 25.76
N SER A 342 9.05 -4.50 26.42
CA SER A 342 10.43 -4.33 25.93
C SER A 342 11.21 -5.65 25.80
N TRP A 343 10.78 -6.69 26.52
CA TRP A 343 11.34 -8.05 26.46
C TRP A 343 10.74 -8.91 25.34
N LEU A 344 9.64 -8.47 24.70
CA LEU A 344 9.12 -9.17 23.54
C LEU A 344 9.97 -8.85 22.31
N PRO A 345 10.30 -9.87 21.49
CA PRO A 345 10.89 -9.69 20.17
C PRO A 345 10.27 -8.53 19.40
N LYS A 346 11.06 -7.54 18.98
CA LYS A 346 10.66 -6.54 17.97
C LYS A 346 10.56 -7.24 16.62
N ILE A 347 9.54 -8.07 16.46
CA ILE A 347 9.23 -8.70 15.18
C ILE A 347 8.73 -7.56 14.28
N GLY A 348 9.41 -7.30 13.16
CA GLY A 348 9.07 -6.21 12.24
C GLY A 348 7.60 -6.23 11.79
N LEU A 349 6.99 -7.42 11.80
CA LEU A 349 5.56 -7.64 11.54
C LEU A 349 4.63 -6.96 12.58
N VAL A 350 5.04 -6.88 13.85
CA VAL A 350 4.22 -6.35 14.96
C VAL A 350 4.23 -4.81 14.98
N GLY A 351 5.38 -4.17 14.67
CA GLY A 351 5.47 -2.71 14.55
C GLY A 351 4.78 -2.16 13.28
N ALA A 352 4.83 -2.92 12.18
CA ALA A 352 3.99 -2.68 11.01
C ALA A 352 2.50 -2.86 11.35
N GLY A 353 2.17 -3.89 12.14
CA GLY A 353 0.81 -4.20 12.56
C GLY A 353 0.13 -3.12 13.40
N SER A 354 0.85 -2.46 14.33
CA SER A 354 0.24 -1.45 15.20
C SER A 354 -0.12 -0.15 14.47
N SER A 355 0.73 0.32 13.56
CA SER A 355 0.45 1.49 12.72
C SER A 355 -0.72 1.22 11.77
N LEU A 356 -0.68 0.08 11.08
CA LEU A 356 -1.78 -0.36 10.22
C LEU A 356 -3.09 -0.47 11.02
N ALA A 357 -3.04 -1.06 12.22
CA ALA A 357 -4.20 -1.19 13.09
C ALA A 357 -4.78 0.16 13.51
N TRP A 358 -3.89 1.12 13.85
CA TRP A 358 -4.32 2.45 14.25
C TRP A 358 -5.08 3.15 13.13
N TYR A 359 -4.53 3.17 11.91
CA TYR A 359 -5.19 3.76 10.76
C TYR A 359 -6.50 3.03 10.39
N ASN A 360 -6.56 1.70 10.51
CA ASN A 360 -7.80 0.95 10.26
C ASN A 360 -8.90 1.28 11.27
N VAL A 361 -8.57 1.35 12.56
CA VAL A 361 -9.53 1.81 13.58
C VAL A 361 -9.96 3.25 13.29
N ARG A 362 -9.04 4.11 12.87
CA ARG A 362 -9.36 5.50 12.53
C ARG A 362 -10.32 5.62 11.35
N MET A 363 -10.08 4.90 10.27
CA MET A 363 -10.98 4.88 9.10
C MET A 363 -12.37 4.36 9.48
N ARG A 364 -12.48 3.37 10.37
CA ARG A 364 -13.78 2.90 10.87
C ARG A 364 -14.50 3.93 11.73
N ALA A 365 -13.79 4.67 12.59
CA ALA A 365 -14.39 5.74 13.36
C ALA A 365 -14.96 6.83 12.44
N LEU A 366 -14.18 7.24 11.42
CA LEU A 366 -14.63 8.17 10.37
C LEU A 366 -15.88 7.67 9.64
N ALA A 367 -15.88 6.41 9.21
CA ALA A 367 -17.03 5.83 8.50
C ALA A 367 -18.30 5.79 9.34
N ASN A 368 -18.18 5.64 10.67
CA ASN A 368 -19.32 5.65 11.60
C ASN A 368 -19.69 7.05 12.10
N GLY A 369 -19.02 8.11 11.64
CA GLY A 369 -19.24 9.48 12.13
C GLY A 369 -18.87 9.69 13.60
N VAL A 370 -18.04 8.82 14.18
CA VAL A 370 -17.63 8.90 15.58
C VAL A 370 -16.42 9.82 15.72
N GLY A 371 -16.41 10.61 16.80
CA GLY A 371 -15.32 11.50 17.17
C GLY A 371 -13.95 10.82 17.27
N MET A 372 -12.93 11.65 17.12
CA MET A 372 -11.54 11.26 16.87
C MET A 372 -10.77 10.98 18.18
N ASP A 373 -10.35 9.72 18.42
CA ASP A 373 -9.48 9.32 19.54
C ASP A 373 -8.02 9.27 19.06
N ASP A 374 -7.32 10.41 19.10
CA ASP A 374 -5.94 10.53 18.61
C ASP A 374 -4.90 9.96 19.58
N ASP A 375 -5.27 9.81 20.85
CA ASP A 375 -4.41 9.30 21.94
C ASP A 375 -4.43 7.77 22.04
N MET A 376 -5.06 7.10 21.08
CA MET A 376 -5.12 5.64 21.04
C MET A 376 -3.72 5.04 20.90
N GLY A 377 -3.22 4.45 21.99
CA GLY A 377 -1.93 3.75 21.99
C GLY A 377 -1.89 2.51 21.09
N PRO A 378 -0.68 2.04 20.69
CA PRO A 378 -0.49 0.98 19.70
C PRO A 378 -1.14 -0.35 20.08
N PHE A 379 -1.18 -0.71 21.36
CA PHE A 379 -1.82 -1.94 21.83
C PHE A 379 -3.36 -1.86 21.72
N SER A 380 -3.93 -0.72 22.11
CA SER A 380 -5.38 -0.46 21.97
C SER A 380 -5.80 -0.53 20.50
N ALA A 381 -4.98 0.02 19.60
CA ALA A 381 -5.21 -0.05 18.17
C ALA A 381 -5.30 -1.50 17.65
N VAL A 382 -4.34 -2.36 18.00
CA VAL A 382 -4.34 -3.78 17.58
C VAL A 382 -5.57 -4.52 18.10
N ILE A 383 -5.91 -4.36 19.39
CA ILE A 383 -7.09 -4.98 19.99
C ILE A 383 -8.37 -4.53 19.28
N ARG A 384 -8.55 -3.20 19.12
CA ARG A 384 -9.75 -2.64 18.49
C ARG A 384 -9.84 -3.04 17.01
N MET A 385 -8.73 -3.19 16.31
CA MET A 385 -8.72 -3.69 14.92
C MET A 385 -9.38 -5.07 14.84
N TRP A 386 -8.87 -6.04 15.59
CA TRP A 386 -9.30 -7.44 15.52
C TRP A 386 -10.67 -7.70 16.12
N LEU A 387 -11.03 -7.02 17.21
CA LEU A 387 -12.30 -7.27 17.89
C LEU A 387 -13.48 -6.48 17.33
N TRP A 388 -13.28 -5.75 16.22
CA TRP A 388 -14.31 -4.99 15.51
C TRP A 388 -15.15 -4.02 16.36
N PHE A 389 -14.62 -3.54 17.48
CA PHE A 389 -15.36 -2.63 18.34
C PHE A 389 -15.40 -1.22 17.76
N THR A 390 -16.58 -0.62 17.73
CA THR A 390 -16.70 0.84 17.67
C THR A 390 -16.19 1.44 18.99
N PRO A 391 -15.79 2.73 19.03
CA PRO A 391 -15.38 3.39 20.28
C PRO A 391 -16.43 3.28 21.41
N ASP A 392 -17.71 3.19 21.06
CA ASP A 392 -18.80 3.01 22.03
C ASP A 392 -18.92 1.58 22.55
N ASP A 393 -18.61 0.58 21.73
CA ASP A 393 -18.58 -0.83 22.15
C ASP A 393 -17.36 -1.15 23.01
N ALA A 394 -16.23 -0.48 22.77
CA ALA A 394 -15.03 -0.65 23.58
C ALA A 394 -15.22 -0.20 25.03
N ARG A 395 -15.99 0.88 25.29
CA ARG A 395 -16.34 1.31 26.66
C ARG A 395 -17.23 0.31 27.38
N LYS A 396 -18.17 -0.31 26.65
CA LYS A 396 -19.05 -1.37 27.15
C LYS A 396 -18.30 -2.67 27.41
N LEU A 397 -17.35 -3.03 26.54
CA LEU A 397 -16.49 -4.20 26.72
C LEU A 397 -15.54 -4.01 27.90
N TRP A 398 -14.90 -2.85 28.07
CA TRP A 398 -14.05 -2.62 29.24
C TRP A 398 -14.86 -2.66 30.53
N HIS A 399 -16.10 -2.16 30.54
CA HIS A 399 -17.03 -2.37 31.65
C HIS A 399 -17.39 -3.86 31.84
N TRP A 400 -17.57 -4.62 30.76
CA TRP A 400 -17.91 -6.05 30.80
C TRP A 400 -16.73 -6.93 31.25
N LEU A 401 -15.53 -6.66 30.72
CA LEU A 401 -14.26 -7.30 31.09
C LEU A 401 -13.85 -6.90 32.49
N ALA A 402 -13.96 -5.64 32.91
CA ALA A 402 -13.70 -5.22 34.29
C ALA A 402 -14.66 -5.91 35.28
N LYS A 403 -15.94 -6.08 34.92
CA LYS A 403 -16.91 -6.85 35.71
C LYS A 403 -16.63 -8.37 35.74
N ARG A 404 -15.92 -8.91 34.75
CA ARG A 404 -15.63 -10.35 34.62
C ARG A 404 -14.16 -10.73 34.83
N ALA A 405 -13.26 -9.76 35.02
CA ALA A 405 -11.84 -9.99 35.29
C ALA A 405 -11.64 -10.82 36.56
N VAL A 406 -12.52 -10.65 37.55
CA VAL A 406 -12.58 -11.51 38.75
C VAL A 406 -12.83 -12.97 38.39
N TRP A 407 -13.73 -13.25 37.43
CA TRP A 407 -14.06 -14.62 37.00
C TRP A 407 -12.99 -15.25 36.10
N VAL A 408 -12.34 -14.47 35.24
CA VAL A 408 -11.25 -14.97 34.37
C VAL A 408 -9.98 -15.25 35.19
N LEU A 409 -9.65 -14.41 36.19
CA LEU A 409 -8.58 -14.71 37.14
C LEU A 409 -8.89 -15.93 38.00
N SER A 410 -10.14 -16.10 38.46
CA SER A 410 -10.56 -17.32 39.17
C SER A 410 -10.51 -18.57 38.30
N PHE A 411 -10.83 -18.48 37.02
CA PHE A 411 -10.76 -19.62 36.09
C PHE A 411 -9.31 -20.02 35.77
N VAL A 412 -8.41 -19.04 35.60
CA VAL A 412 -6.97 -19.28 35.40
C VAL A 412 -6.32 -19.88 36.67
N LEU A 413 -6.74 -19.45 37.86
CA LEU A 413 -6.29 -20.06 39.13
C LEU A 413 -6.84 -21.47 39.34
N VAL A 414 -8.09 -21.77 38.97
CA VAL A 414 -8.66 -23.12 39.16
C VAL A 414 -8.15 -24.13 38.13
N VAL A 415 -7.86 -23.70 36.90
CA VAL A 415 -7.38 -24.60 35.83
C VAL A 415 -5.86 -24.86 35.91
N ILE A 416 -5.08 -23.98 36.54
CA ILE A 416 -3.61 -24.14 36.69
C ILE A 416 -3.21 -24.82 38.01
N THR A 417 -4.15 -25.03 38.95
CA THR A 417 -3.86 -25.64 40.26
C THR A 417 -4.26 -27.11 40.35
N PRO A 418 -3.86 -27.96 39.39
CA PRO A 418 -3.23 -29.22 39.78
C PRO A 418 -2.12 -29.65 38.81
N MET A 419 -0.95 -29.00 38.90
CA MET A 419 0.31 -29.54 38.34
C MET A 419 1.48 -29.48 39.36
N TRP A 420 1.17 -29.37 40.65
CA TRP A 420 2.17 -29.30 41.73
C TRP A 420 1.88 -30.25 42.90
N MET A 421 1.23 -31.39 42.63
CA MET A 421 1.27 -32.56 43.51
C MET A 421 1.18 -33.81 42.64
N TYR A 422 2.34 -34.31 42.18
CA TYR A 422 2.76 -35.72 42.15
C TYR A 422 4.19 -35.83 41.63
#